data_AF-A0A960BAS0-F1
#
_entry.id   AF-A0A960BAS0-F1
#
_cell.length_a   1.000
_cell.length_b   1.000
_cell.length_c   1.000
_cell.angle_alpha   90.00
_cell.angle_beta   90.00
_cell.angle_gamma   90.00
#
_symmetry.space_group_name_H-M   'P 1'
#
loop_
_entity.id
_entity.type
_entity.pdbx_description
1 polymer ?
#
loop_
_entity_poly.entity_id
_entity_poly.type
_entity_poly.pdbx_seq_one_letter_code
_entity_poly.pdbx_strand_id
1 'polypeptide(L)'
;MAEAAGGGTPRRGAASRRSGGTSDARVARARELHRRAIEADELAARQRAERDALIRRLRAEDPQRWSYGALAAALGCSRELIALVVKRDRD
;
A
#
# COMPACT_ATOMS: atom_id res chain seq x y z
N MET A 1 36.47 63.02 17.62
CA MET A 1 35.96 63.03 16.24
C MET A 1 36.15 61.62 15.70
N ALA A 2 35.17 60.71 15.81
CA ALA A 2 34.10 60.44 14.82
C ALA A 2 34.70 60.06 13.44
N GLU A 3 34.46 58.93 12.77
CA GLU A 3 33.41 57.90 12.75
C GLU A 3 33.94 56.59 12.11
N ALA A 4 33.10 55.55 12.13
CA ALA A 4 33.38 54.14 11.89
C ALA A 4 33.31 53.63 10.43
N ALA A 5 33.75 52.37 10.30
CA ALA A 5 33.21 51.28 9.46
C ALA A 5 33.73 51.05 8.02
N GLY A 6 34.05 49.77 7.76
CA GLY A 6 34.19 49.16 6.43
C GLY A 6 35.43 48.26 6.34
N GLY A 7 35.37 46.93 6.24
CA GLY A 7 34.26 45.99 6.23
C GLY A 7 34.89 44.60 6.36
N GLY A 8 34.55 43.89 7.44
CA GLY A 8 35.03 42.53 7.66
C GLY A 8 34.37 41.55 6.70
N THR A 9 35.18 40.79 5.97
CA THR A 9 34.81 39.43 5.56
C THR A 9 35.30 38.45 6.63
N PRO A 10 34.83 37.20 6.69
CA PRO A 10 33.67 36.56 6.07
C PRO A 10 32.82 35.77 7.10
N ARG A 11 31.50 35.64 6.92
CA ARG A 11 30.76 34.58 7.65
C ARG A 11 29.54 34.07 6.89
N ARG A 12 29.79 32.96 6.20
CA ARG A 12 28.88 31.81 6.00
C ARG A 12 27.53 31.94 6.71
N GLY A 13 26.45 32.20 5.96
CA GLY A 13 25.11 32.22 6.54
C GLY A 13 23.98 32.59 5.60
N ALA A 14 23.23 31.56 5.18
CA ALA A 14 21.78 31.61 5.02
C ALA A 14 21.17 32.46 3.87
N ALA A 15 20.85 31.82 2.75
CA ALA A 15 19.53 32.01 2.11
C ALA A 15 19.15 30.99 1.03
N SER A 16 20.07 30.20 0.44
CA SER A 16 19.68 29.22 -0.60
C SER A 16 19.25 27.85 -0.04
N ARG A 17 18.56 27.82 1.10
CA ARG A 17 18.05 26.57 1.72
C ARG A 17 16.59 26.67 2.18
N ARG A 18 15.82 27.60 1.61
CA ARG A 18 14.39 27.79 1.99
C ARG A 18 13.44 27.78 0.78
N SER A 19 13.74 27.00 -0.24
CA SER A 19 12.88 26.82 -1.43
C SER A 19 12.51 25.36 -1.72
N GLY A 20 12.91 24.41 -0.87
CA GLY A 20 12.98 22.98 -1.24
C GLY A 20 12.10 22.01 -0.42
N GLY A 21 11.07 22.47 0.30
CA GLY A 21 10.20 21.57 1.06
C GLY A 21 8.95 21.11 0.28
N THR A 22 8.40 22.00 -0.54
CA THR A 22 7.13 21.78 -1.26
C THR A 22 7.33 21.53 -2.76
N SER A 23 8.47 21.95 -3.32
CA SER A 23 8.83 21.76 -4.74
C SER A 23 9.78 20.58 -4.98
N ASP A 24 10.04 19.75 -3.97
CA ASP A 24 10.91 18.59 -4.12
C ASP A 24 10.20 17.51 -4.96
N ALA A 25 10.74 17.23 -6.15
CA ALA A 25 10.22 16.23 -7.07
C ALA A 25 10.13 14.82 -6.43
N ARG A 26 10.97 14.51 -5.45
CA ARG A 26 10.93 13.24 -4.71
C ARG A 26 9.73 13.18 -3.79
N VAL A 27 9.38 14.28 -3.13
CA VAL A 27 8.17 14.36 -2.29
C VAL A 27 6.92 14.24 -3.14
N ALA A 28 6.88 14.91 -4.30
CA ALA A 28 5.77 14.77 -5.24
C ALA A 28 5.63 13.33 -5.74
N ARG A 29 6.75 12.68 -6.10
CA ARG A 29 6.76 11.27 -6.52
C ARG A 29 6.34 10.32 -5.41
N ALA A 30 6.77 10.54 -4.17
CA ALA A 30 6.39 9.71 -3.03
C ALA A 30 4.88 9.79 -2.76
N ARG A 31 4.28 10.98 -2.84
CA ARG A 31 2.82 11.17 -2.71
C ARG A 31 2.05 10.43 -3.79
N GLU A 32 2.51 10.50 -5.03
CA GLU A 32 1.90 9.80 -6.15
C GLU A 32 1.96 8.28 -5.96
N LEU A 33 3.12 7.74 -5.58
CA LEU A 33 3.27 6.31 -5.31
C LEU A 33 2.39 5.86 -4.14
N HIS A 34 2.25 6.68 -3.10
CA HIS A 34 1.38 6.38 -1.97
C HIS A 34 -0.09 6.30 -2.37
N ARG A 35 -0.58 7.23 -3.21
CA ARG A 35 -1.95 7.17 -3.75
C ARG A 35 -2.19 5.90 -4.56
N ARG A 36 -1.26 5.56 -5.47
CA ARG A 36 -1.36 4.33 -6.28
C ARG A 36 -1.34 3.07 -5.41
N ALA A 37 -0.56 3.06 -4.34
CA ALA A 37 -0.54 1.94 -3.40
C ALA A 37 -1.90 1.78 -2.71
N ILE A 38 -2.52 2.88 -2.24
CA ILE A 38 -3.87 2.84 -1.66
C ILE A 38 -4.89 2.32 -2.67
N GLU A 39 -4.90 2.84 -3.90
CA GLU A 39 -5.83 2.41 -4.95
C GLU A 39 -5.64 0.93 -5.30
N ALA A 40 -4.40 0.46 -5.37
CA ALA A 40 -4.06 -0.93 -5.61
C ALA A 40 -4.48 -1.82 -4.43
N ASP A 41 -4.30 -1.36 -3.20
CA ASP A 41 -4.71 -2.08 -1.99
C ASP A 41 -6.22 -2.20 -1.89
N GLU A 42 -6.96 -1.13 -2.21
CA GLU A 42 -8.42 -1.16 -2.29
C GLU A 42 -8.92 -2.12 -3.36
N LEU A 43 -8.31 -2.09 -4.55
CA LEU A 43 -8.64 -3.03 -5.62
C LEU A 43 -8.32 -4.48 -5.22
N ALA A 44 -7.16 -4.71 -4.61
CA ALA A 44 -6.78 -6.02 -4.10
C ALA A 44 -7.75 -6.50 -3.01
N ALA A 45 -8.22 -5.60 -2.14
CA ALA A 45 -9.22 -5.93 -1.12
C ALA A 45 -10.55 -6.36 -1.76
N ARG A 46 -11.04 -5.64 -2.77
CA ARG A 46 -12.25 -6.01 -3.51
C ARG A 46 -12.11 -7.36 -4.20
N GLN A 47 -11.00 -7.60 -4.90
CA GLN A 47 -10.74 -8.87 -5.58
C GLN A 47 -10.63 -10.04 -4.59
N ARG A 48 -10.00 -9.83 -3.43
CA ARG A 48 -9.95 -10.84 -2.37
C ARG A 48 -11.34 -11.16 -1.82
N ALA A 49 -12.17 -10.14 -1.58
CA ALA A 49 -13.54 -10.34 -1.12
C ALA A 49 -14.39 -11.13 -2.13
N GLU A 50 -14.26 -10.83 -3.41
CA GLU A 50 -14.95 -11.55 -4.49
C GLU A 50 -14.49 -13.01 -4.59
N ARG A 51 -13.18 -13.26 -4.58
CA ARG A 51 -12.62 -14.61 -4.52
C ARG A 51 -13.16 -15.38 -3.32
N ASP A 52 -13.18 -14.75 -2.16
CA ASP A 52 -13.62 -15.38 -0.92
C ASP A 52 -15.10 -15.75 -0.96
N ALA A 53 -15.94 -14.89 -1.54
CA ALA A 53 -17.35 -15.19 -1.80
C ALA A 53 -17.54 -16.36 -2.77
N LEU A 54 -16.74 -16.44 -3.84
CA LEU A 54 -16.78 -17.56 -4.79
C LEU A 54 -16.35 -18.88 -4.14
N ILE A 55 -15.29 -18.87 -3.33
CA ILE A 55 -14.84 -20.06 -2.58
C ILE A 55 -15.96 -20.59 -1.69
N ARG A 56 -16.65 -19.69 -0.97
CA ARG A 56 -17.78 -20.06 -0.09
C ARG A 56 -18.94 -20.64 -0.90
N ARG A 57 -19.29 -20.01 -2.01
CA ARG A 57 -20.36 -20.49 -2.90
C ARG A 57 -20.06 -21.89 -3.45
N LEU A 58 -18.86 -22.10 -3.99
CA LEU A 58 -18.44 -23.43 -4.47
C LEU A 58 -18.53 -24.47 -3.36
N ARG A 59 -18.10 -24.10 -2.15
CA ARG A 59 -18.15 -25.01 -0.99
C ARG A 59 -19.58 -25.33 -0.55
N ALA A 60 -20.52 -24.39 -0.69
CA ALA A 60 -21.93 -24.58 -0.37
C ALA A 60 -22.68 -25.40 -1.43
N GLU A 61 -22.32 -25.23 -2.72
CA GLU A 61 -22.95 -25.94 -3.84
C GLU A 61 -22.66 -27.45 -3.80
N ASP A 62 -21.40 -27.84 -3.62
CA ASP A 62 -21.04 -29.27 -3.53
C ASP A 62 -19.84 -29.50 -2.60
N PRO A 63 -20.07 -29.75 -1.31
CA PRO A 63 -19.00 -29.97 -0.34
C PRO A 63 -18.19 -31.26 -0.58
N GLN A 64 -18.73 -32.27 -1.26
CA GLN A 64 -18.00 -33.50 -1.56
C GLN A 64 -17.04 -33.31 -2.72
N ARG A 65 -17.51 -32.67 -3.80
CA ARG A 65 -16.69 -32.35 -4.98
C ARG A 65 -15.65 -31.26 -4.67
N TRP A 66 -16.05 -30.19 -4.00
CA TRP A 66 -15.19 -29.04 -3.73
C TRP A 66 -14.46 -29.14 -2.40
N SER A 67 -13.74 -30.24 -2.17
CA SER A 67 -12.88 -30.41 -0.99
C SER A 67 -11.83 -29.30 -0.88
N TYR A 68 -11.31 -29.04 0.33
CA TYR A 68 -10.26 -28.03 0.55
C TYR A 68 -9.05 -28.22 -0.37
N GLY A 69 -8.66 -29.48 -0.64
CA GLY A 69 -7.57 -29.79 -1.56
C GLY A 69 -7.93 -29.56 -3.03
N ALA A 70 -9.16 -29.90 -3.44
CA ALA A 70 -9.62 -29.67 -4.80
C ALA A 70 -9.72 -28.17 -5.12
N LEU A 71 -10.22 -27.36 -4.18
CA LEU A 71 -10.25 -25.90 -4.33
C LEU A 71 -8.85 -25.30 -4.39
N ALA A 72 -7.93 -25.75 -3.53
CA ALA A 72 -6.53 -25.31 -3.56
C ALA A 72 -5.86 -25.60 -4.91
N ALA A 73 -6.05 -26.81 -5.44
CA ALA A 73 -5.50 -27.22 -6.73
C ALA A 73 -6.11 -26.43 -7.91
N ALA A 74 -7.43 -26.23 -7.91
CA ALA A 74 -8.11 -25.51 -8.99
C ALA A 74 -7.77 -24.00 -9.02
N LEU A 75 -7.57 -23.39 -7.86
CA LEU A 75 -7.30 -21.96 -7.73
C LEU A 75 -5.79 -21.63 -7.71
N GLY A 76 -4.91 -22.65 -7.64
CA GLY A 76 -3.48 -22.44 -7.46
C GLY A 76 -3.12 -21.77 -6.13
N CYS A 77 -3.98 -21.89 -5.12
CA CYS A 77 -3.83 -21.26 -3.81
C CYS A 77 -3.48 -22.31 -2.75
N SER A 78 -2.94 -21.85 -1.61
CA SER A 78 -2.68 -22.74 -0.49
C SER A 78 -3.97 -23.25 0.14
N ARG A 79 -3.95 -24.49 0.66
CA ARG A 79 -5.10 -25.11 1.34
C ARG A 79 -5.47 -24.33 2.60
N GLU A 80 -4.47 -23.77 3.26
CA GLU A 80 -4.59 -22.95 4.46
C GLU A 80 -5.41 -21.69 4.17
N LEU A 81 -5.20 -21.05 3.01
CA LEU A 81 -5.98 -19.89 2.59
C LEU A 81 -7.47 -20.26 2.45
N ILE A 82 -7.78 -21.38 1.78
CA ILE A 82 -9.16 -21.84 1.61
C ILE A 82 -9.80 -22.10 2.99
N ALA A 83 -9.08 -22.75 3.90
CA ALA A 83 -9.56 -22.99 5.26
C ALA A 83 -9.86 -21.68 6.02
N LEU A 84 -8.97 -20.69 5.93
CA LEU A 84 -9.17 -19.37 6.55
C LEU A 84 -10.40 -18.64 5.99
N VAL A 85 -10.58 -18.68 4.66
CA VAL A 85 -11.70 -18.03 3.97
C VAL A 85 -13.04 -18.64 4.37
N VAL A 86 -13.11 -19.97 4.45
CA VAL A 86 -14.30 -20.71 4.86
C VAL A 86 -14.57 -20.54 6.36
N LYS A 87 -13.53 -20.41 7.20
CA LYS A 87 -13.69 -20.18 8.64
C LYS A 87 -14.23 -18.77 8.94
N ARG A 88 -13.68 -17.73 8.29
CA ARG A 88 -14.09 -16.31 8.45
C ARG A 88 -15.53 -15.99 8.00
N ASP A 89 -16.26 -16.98 7.51
CA ASP A 89 -17.69 -16.87 7.21
C ASP A 89 -18.57 -17.19 8.42
N ARG A 90 -18.03 -17.95 9.40
CA ARG A 90 -18.77 -18.43 10.57
C ARG A 90 -18.60 -17.54 11.81
N ASP A 91 -17.64 -16.61 11.77
CA ASP A 91 -17.37 -15.61 12.81
C ASP A 91 -18.08 -14.30 12.46
#